data_AF-A0A1Q1G0S6-F1
#
_entry.id   AF-A0A1Q1G0S6-F1
#
_cell.length_a   1.000
_cell.length_b   1.000
_cell.length_c   1.000
_cell.angle_alpha   90.00
_cell.angle_beta   90.00
_cell.angle_gamma   90.00
#
_symmetry.space_group_name_H-M   'P 1'
#
loop_
_entity.id
_entity.type
_entity.pdbx_description
1 polymer ?
#
loop_
_entity_poly.entity_id
_entity_poly.type
_entity_poly.pdbx_seq_one_letter_code
_entity_poly.pdbx_strand_id
1 'polypeptide(L)'
;MTLPILPTISTTFIVLSAIFVAIGWKLIKDRNIEAHKKTMLIAAACAVIFFIIYASRTIFIGNTAFGGPDDIKIYYTIFLIFHITLATTGAIFGIYTIYLGLKNKLERHRKLGPITSIIWFFTAITGVAVYLLLYVFYTGGETTSVFKAILGF
;
A
#
# COMPACT_ATOMS: atom_id res chain seq x y z
N MET A 1 -24.66 5.63 -0.89
CA MET A 1 -23.71 4.59 -1.34
C MET A 1 -23.02 4.01 -0.12
N THR A 2 -23.05 2.70 0.08
CA THR A 2 -22.33 2.03 1.17
C THR A 2 -20.93 1.66 0.68
N LEU A 3 -19.89 2.15 1.35
CA LEU A 3 -18.51 1.83 0.99
C LEU A 3 -18.20 0.35 1.33
N PRO A 4 -17.46 -0.37 0.49
CA PRO A 4 -17.12 -1.75 0.76
C PRO A 4 -16.16 -1.82 1.95
N ILE A 5 -16.50 -2.65 2.93
CA ILE A 5 -15.81 -2.71 4.23
C ILE A 5 -14.35 -3.14 4.07
N LEU A 6 -14.08 -4.22 3.33
CA LEU A 6 -12.71 -4.77 3.20
C LEU A 6 -11.71 -3.80 2.55
N PRO A 7 -11.99 -3.18 1.37
CA PRO A 7 -11.12 -2.15 0.80
C PRO A 7 -10.94 -0.92 1.69
N THR A 8 -11.98 -0.55 2.45
CA THR A 8 -11.92 0.62 3.33
C THR A 8 -11.02 0.36 4.54
N ILE A 9 -11.13 -0.82 5.15
CA ILE A 9 -10.27 -1.24 6.25
C ILE A 9 -8.82 -1.37 5.75
N SER A 10 -8.58 -2.04 4.61
CA SER A 10 -7.22 -2.18 4.07
C SER A 10 -6.61 -0.80 3.79
N THR A 11 -7.33 0.09 3.13
CA THR A 11 -6.85 1.45 2.81
C THR A 11 -6.55 2.24 4.08
N THR A 12 -7.36 2.09 5.14
CA THR A 12 -7.07 2.70 6.45
C THR A 12 -5.72 2.22 7.02
N PHE A 13 -5.42 0.92 6.94
CA PHE A 13 -4.16 0.37 7.46
C PHE A 13 -2.93 0.86 6.69
N ILE A 14 -2.99 1.02 5.37
CA ILE A 14 -1.84 1.56 4.63
C ILE A 14 -1.64 3.06 4.89
N VAL A 15 -2.73 3.82 5.11
CA VAL A 15 -2.65 5.22 5.56
C VAL A 15 -2.03 5.32 6.94
N LEU A 16 -2.47 4.48 7.90
CA LEU A 16 -1.85 4.42 9.23
C LEU A 16 -0.37 4.06 9.15
N SER A 17 0.00 3.09 8.29
CA SER A 17 1.40 2.75 8.02
C SER A 17 2.20 3.97 7.57
N ALA A 18 1.70 4.73 6.58
CA ALA A 18 2.36 5.93 6.10
C ALA A 18 2.51 7.00 7.20
N ILE A 19 1.48 7.22 8.03
CA ILE A 19 1.54 8.14 9.17
C ILE A 19 2.64 7.72 10.14
N PHE A 20 2.74 6.43 10.49
CA PHE A 20 3.81 5.94 11.35
C PHE A 20 5.19 6.07 10.70
N VAL A 21 5.33 5.90 9.38
CA VAL A 21 6.59 6.20 8.66
C VAL A 21 6.97 7.68 8.83
N ALA A 22 6.02 8.60 8.69
CA ALA A 22 6.27 10.03 8.89
C ALA A 22 6.67 10.36 10.35
N ILE A 23 6.00 9.75 11.33
CA ILE A 23 6.39 9.88 12.74
C ILE A 23 7.81 9.34 12.97
N GLY A 24 8.15 8.19 12.42
CA GLY A 24 9.49 7.62 12.56
C GLY A 24 10.58 8.48 11.92
N TRP A 25 10.28 9.22 10.86
CA TRP A 25 11.18 10.23 10.29
C TRP A 25 11.47 11.36 11.28
N LYS A 26 10.44 11.86 11.96
CA LYS A 26 10.63 12.87 13.01
C LYS A 26 11.49 12.31 14.16
N LEU A 27 11.18 11.10 14.63
CA LEU A 27 11.91 10.46 15.72
C LEU A 27 13.39 10.25 15.42
N ILE A 28 13.75 9.84 14.19
CA ILE A 28 15.16 9.65 13.83
C ILE A 28 15.88 10.98 13.63
N LYS A 29 15.18 12.02 13.13
CA LYS A 29 15.70 13.39 13.08
C LYS A 29 16.07 13.89 14.48
N ASP A 30 15.24 13.59 15.47
CA ASP A 30 15.47 13.91 16.88
C ASP A 30 16.44 12.92 17.58
N ARG A 31 17.07 12.01 16.82
CA ARG A 31 18.00 10.96 17.30
C ARG A 31 17.39 9.99 18.32
N ASN A 32 16.07 9.89 18.42
CA ASN A 32 15.39 8.92 19.26
C ASN A 32 15.30 7.56 18.54
N ILE A 33 16.41 6.82 18.55
CA ILE A 33 16.59 5.58 17.77
C ILE A 33 15.63 4.47 18.23
N GLU A 34 15.45 4.30 19.54
CA GLU A 34 14.59 3.22 20.07
C GLU A 34 13.13 3.47 19.74
N ALA A 35 12.65 4.72 19.88
CA ALA A 35 11.30 5.07 19.46
C ALA A 35 11.13 4.92 17.95
N HIS A 36 12.09 5.39 17.14
CA HIS A 36 12.09 5.20 15.69
C HIS A 36 11.91 3.72 15.32
N LYS A 37 12.71 2.83 15.91
CA LYS A 37 12.64 1.38 15.66
C LYS A 37 11.26 0.82 15.97
N LYS A 38 10.71 1.12 17.16
CA LYS A 38 9.36 0.65 17.55
C LYS A 38 8.29 1.17 16.59
N THR A 39 8.34 2.45 16.24
CA THR A 39 7.39 3.06 15.29
C THR A 39 7.50 2.44 13.88
N MET A 40 8.71 2.14 13.40
CA MET A 40 8.88 1.48 12.09
C MET A 40 8.33 0.05 12.10
N LEU A 41 8.44 -0.69 13.20
CA LEU A 41 7.83 -2.01 13.33
C LEU A 41 6.30 -1.95 13.38
N ILE A 42 5.72 -0.94 14.03
CA ILE A 42 4.27 -0.70 13.99
C ILE A 42 3.83 -0.35 12.56
N ALA A 43 4.56 0.53 11.87
CA ALA A 43 4.28 0.86 10.47
C ALA A 43 4.30 -0.39 9.56
N ALA A 44 5.28 -1.28 9.78
CA ALA A 44 5.40 -2.54 9.07
C ALA A 44 4.24 -3.50 9.39
N ALA A 45 3.82 -3.59 10.65
CA ALA A 45 2.67 -4.39 11.05
C ALA A 45 1.39 -3.91 10.36
N CYS A 46 1.13 -2.59 10.32
CA CYS A 46 0.01 -2.02 9.58
C CYS A 46 0.07 -2.37 8.07
N ALA A 47 1.26 -2.29 7.47
CA ALA A 47 1.46 -2.66 6.06
C ALA A 47 1.17 -4.15 5.80
N VAL A 48 1.63 -5.04 6.68
CA VAL A 48 1.36 -6.48 6.60
C VAL A 48 -0.14 -6.75 6.71
N ILE A 49 -0.85 -6.10 7.64
CA ILE A 49 -2.30 -6.23 7.77
C ILE A 49 -3.00 -5.77 6.48
N PHE A 50 -2.59 -4.64 5.90
CA PHE A 50 -3.08 -4.19 4.59
C PHE A 50 -2.91 -5.29 3.53
N PHE A 51 -1.71 -5.86 3.38
CA PHE A 51 -1.43 -6.89 2.38
C PHE A 51 -2.25 -8.16 2.62
N ILE A 52 -2.42 -8.61 3.87
CA ILE A 52 -3.24 -9.77 4.20
C ILE A 52 -4.69 -9.55 3.75
N ILE A 53 -5.28 -8.39 4.08
CA ILE A 53 -6.67 -8.07 3.72
C ILE A 53 -6.80 -7.94 2.19
N TYR A 54 -5.89 -7.22 1.55
CA TYR A 54 -5.89 -7.03 0.09
C TYR A 54 -5.74 -8.35 -0.68
N ALA A 55 -4.77 -9.19 -0.30
CA ALA A 55 -4.53 -10.47 -0.94
C ALA A 55 -5.71 -11.43 -0.71
N SER A 56 -6.23 -11.51 0.52
CA SER A 56 -7.40 -12.33 0.83
C SER A 56 -8.60 -11.91 0.00
N ARG A 57 -8.90 -10.60 -0.07
CA ARG A 57 -9.97 -10.09 -0.93
C ARG A 57 -9.76 -10.48 -2.39
N THR A 58 -8.54 -10.29 -2.90
CA THR A 58 -8.21 -10.56 -4.30
C THR A 58 -8.40 -12.04 -4.64
N ILE A 59 -7.99 -12.94 -3.73
CA ILE A 59 -8.09 -14.40 -3.94
C ILE A 59 -9.55 -14.87 -3.86
N PHE A 60 -10.29 -14.46 -2.83
CA PHE A 60 -11.62 -15.02 -2.56
C PHE A 60 -12.76 -14.27 -3.27
N ILE A 61 -12.67 -12.95 -3.37
CA ILE A 61 -13.74 -12.06 -3.89
C ILE A 61 -13.40 -11.57 -5.30
N GLY A 62 -12.11 -11.33 -5.57
CA GLY A 62 -11.61 -10.82 -6.85
C GLY A 62 -11.37 -9.32 -6.87
N ASN A 63 -11.02 -8.82 -8.06
CA ASN A 63 -10.69 -7.41 -8.28
C ASN A 63 -11.90 -6.62 -8.80
N THR A 64 -11.98 -5.36 -8.41
CA THR A 64 -13.02 -4.44 -8.88
C THR A 64 -12.57 -3.85 -10.22
N ALA A 65 -13.41 -3.98 -11.24
CA ALA A 65 -13.19 -3.30 -12.51
C ALA A 65 -13.41 -1.78 -12.37
N PHE A 66 -12.68 -0.99 -13.15
CA PHE A 66 -12.94 0.44 -13.24
C PHE A 66 -14.32 0.67 -13.88
N GLY A 67 -15.20 1.38 -13.17
CA GLY A 67 -16.57 1.66 -13.63
C GLY A 67 -16.79 3.09 -14.12
N GLY A 68 -15.71 3.81 -14.41
CA GLY A 68 -15.80 5.12 -15.08
C GLY A 68 -15.94 5.00 -16.60
N PRO A 69 -16.07 6.15 -17.29
CA PRO A 69 -16.17 6.22 -18.76
C PRO A 69 -15.02 5.51 -19.50
N ASP A 70 -15.31 4.95 -20.68
CA ASP A 70 -14.35 4.16 -21.48
C ASP A 70 -13.15 4.99 -21.97
N ASP A 71 -13.34 6.28 -22.24
CA ASP A 71 -12.28 7.22 -22.63
C ASP A 71 -11.31 7.51 -21.47
N ILE A 72 -11.76 7.40 -20.21
CA ILE A 72 -10.93 7.57 -19.01
C ILE A 72 -10.22 6.27 -18.60
N LYS A 73 -10.80 5.11 -18.96
CA LYS A 73 -10.33 3.78 -18.56
C LYS A 73 -8.85 3.53 -18.86
N ILE A 74 -8.35 3.97 -20.03
CA ILE A 74 -6.94 3.81 -20.41
C ILE A 74 -6.00 4.55 -19.45
N TYR A 75 -6.35 5.78 -19.05
CA TYR A 75 -5.55 6.58 -18.11
C TYR A 75 -5.56 5.94 -16.72
N TYR A 76 -6.72 5.46 -16.27
CA TYR A 76 -6.82 4.69 -15.04
C TYR A 76 -5.95 3.43 -15.07
N THR A 77 -5.97 2.66 -16.17
CA THR A 77 -5.16 1.44 -16.30
C THR A 77 -3.66 1.75 -16.24
N ILE A 78 -3.19 2.80 -16.94
CA ILE A 78 -1.80 3.25 -16.87
C ILE A 78 -1.44 3.67 -15.44
N PHE A 79 -2.30 4.45 -14.79
CA PHE A 79 -2.12 4.86 -13.40
C PHE A 79 -2.07 3.68 -12.43
N LEU A 80 -2.92 2.67 -12.64
CA LEU A 80 -2.96 1.46 -11.83
C LEU A 80 -1.66 0.65 -11.98
N ILE A 81 -1.16 0.49 -13.21
CA ILE A 81 0.14 -0.19 -13.46
C ILE A 81 1.27 0.56 -12.76
N PHE A 82 1.27 1.89 -12.85
CA PHE A 82 2.22 2.74 -12.14
C PHE A 82 2.16 2.51 -10.62
N HIS A 83 0.96 2.55 -10.03
CA HIS A 83 0.76 2.31 -8.60
C HIS A 83 1.24 0.91 -8.18
N ILE A 84 0.90 -0.13 -8.94
CA ILE A 84 1.32 -1.52 -8.63
C ILE A 84 2.84 -1.63 -8.67
N THR A 85 3.49 -1.09 -9.71
CA THR A 85 4.96 -1.10 -9.83
C THR A 85 5.61 -0.42 -8.64
N LEU A 86 5.06 0.73 -8.23
CA LEU A 86 5.53 1.48 -7.09
C LEU A 86 5.30 0.73 -5.76
N ALA A 87 4.15 0.08 -5.60
CA ALA A 87 3.81 -0.72 -4.42
C ALA A 87 4.73 -1.94 -4.27
N THR A 88 4.99 -2.67 -5.36
CA THR A 88 5.93 -3.79 -5.36
C THR A 88 7.34 -3.33 -5.02
N THR A 89 7.81 -2.25 -5.65
CA THR A 89 9.12 -1.67 -5.35
C THR A 89 9.22 -1.23 -3.89
N GLY A 90 8.21 -0.51 -3.40
CA GLY A 90 8.14 -0.07 -2.01
C GLY A 90 8.16 -1.22 -1.01
N ALA A 91 7.46 -2.32 -1.29
CA ALA A 91 7.46 -3.51 -0.44
C ALA A 91 8.86 -4.15 -0.34
N ILE A 92 9.55 -4.32 -1.47
CA ILE A 92 10.92 -4.88 -1.50
C ILE A 92 11.87 -4.01 -0.68
N PHE A 93 11.88 -2.69 -0.93
CA PHE A 93 12.72 -1.74 -0.21
C PHE A 93 12.36 -1.66 1.29
N GLY A 94 11.07 -1.72 1.63
CA GLY A 94 10.57 -1.73 3.00
C GLY A 94 11.13 -2.93 3.79
N ILE A 95 10.97 -4.13 3.25
CA ILE A 95 11.49 -5.37 3.86
C ILE A 95 13.01 -5.29 4.02
N TYR A 96 13.72 -4.88 2.98
CA TYR A 96 15.19 -4.81 3.02
C TYR A 96 15.69 -3.78 4.04
N THR A 97 15.06 -2.60 4.11
CA THR A 97 15.45 -1.54 5.05
C THR A 97 15.18 -1.93 6.50
N ILE A 98 14.06 -2.63 6.78
CA ILE A 98 13.77 -3.22 8.09
C ILE A 98 14.83 -4.27 8.44
N TYR A 99 15.17 -5.17 7.51
CA TYR A 99 16.22 -6.17 7.71
C TYR A 99 17.56 -5.52 8.08
N LEU A 100 17.97 -4.46 7.38
CA LEU A 100 19.19 -3.72 7.68
C LEU A 100 19.17 -3.11 9.09
N GLY A 101 18.02 -2.55 9.50
CA GLY A 101 17.82 -2.01 10.85
C GLY A 101 17.91 -3.10 11.93
N LEU A 102 17.27 -4.25 11.73
CA LEU A 102 17.29 -5.37 12.67
C LEU A 102 18.67 -6.05 12.75
N LYS A 103 19.46 -6.04 11.68
CA LYS A 103 20.83 -6.56 11.65
C LYS A 103 21.89 -5.53 12.04
N ASN A 104 21.50 -4.37 12.55
CA ASN A 104 22.40 -3.27 12.92
C ASN A 104 23.37 -2.84 11.80
N LYS A 105 22.99 -3.03 10.53
CA LYS A 105 23.76 -2.57 9.35
C LYS A 105 23.44 -1.09 9.07
N LEU A 106 23.71 -0.24 10.06
CA LEU A 106 23.20 1.13 10.13
C LEU A 106 23.72 2.05 9.02
N GLU A 107 24.94 1.85 8.53
CA GLU A 107 25.49 2.66 7.44
C GLU A 107 24.64 2.53 6.17
N ARG A 108 24.29 1.29 5.79
CA ARG A 108 23.42 1.02 4.64
C ARG A 108 21.98 1.45 4.91
N HIS A 109 21.49 1.22 6.13
CA HIS A 109 20.14 1.65 6.53
C HIS A 109 19.96 3.17 6.41
N ARG A 110 20.95 3.97 6.81
CA ARG A 110 20.90 5.44 6.68
C ARG A 110 20.87 5.93 5.22
N LYS A 111 21.52 5.20 4.31
CA LYS A 111 21.51 5.51 2.87
C LYS A 111 20.17 5.14 2.22
N LEU A 112 19.64 3.95 2.53
CA LEU A 112 18.43 3.42 1.89
C LEU A 112 17.11 3.82 2.57
N GLY A 113 17.15 4.14 3.87
CA GLY A 113 15.97 4.50 4.65
C GLY A 113 15.18 5.66 4.05
N PRO A 114 15.82 6.80 3.73
CA PRO A 114 15.11 7.93 3.14
C PRO A 114 14.47 7.60 1.78
N ILE A 115 15.21 6.91 0.90
CA ILE A 115 14.72 6.49 -0.42
C ILE A 115 13.49 5.58 -0.26
N THR A 116 13.59 4.60 0.64
CA THR A 116 12.50 3.66 0.95
C THR A 116 11.26 4.41 1.43
N SER A 117 11.42 5.37 2.34
CA SER A 117 10.29 6.14 2.85
C SER A 117 9.65 7.01 1.78
N ILE A 118 10.42 7.65 0.91
CA ILE A 118 9.89 8.45 -0.21
C ILE A 118 9.03 7.57 -1.12
N ILE A 119 9.56 6.42 -1.57
CA ILE A 119 8.80 5.47 -2.39
C ILE A 119 7.52 5.05 -1.66
N TRP A 120 7.62 4.74 -0.37
CA TRP A 120 6.47 4.32 0.45
C TRP A 120 5.37 5.38 0.53
N PHE A 121 5.72 6.67 0.68
CA PHE A 121 4.74 7.75 0.69
C PHE A 121 4.01 7.89 -0.65
N PHE A 122 4.74 7.85 -1.77
CA PHE A 122 4.11 7.88 -3.09
C PHE A 122 3.21 6.64 -3.28
N THR A 123 3.61 5.46 -2.82
CA THR A 123 2.78 4.25 -2.85
C THR A 123 1.48 4.45 -2.09
N ALA A 124 1.55 4.95 -0.85
CA ALA A 124 0.37 5.14 -0.03
C ALA A 124 -0.59 6.18 -0.62
N ILE A 125 -0.07 7.32 -1.09
CA ILE A 125 -0.87 8.39 -1.71
C ILE A 125 -1.56 7.87 -2.98
N THR A 126 -0.82 7.20 -3.86
CA THR A 126 -1.40 6.63 -5.10
C THR A 126 -2.39 5.51 -4.79
N GLY A 127 -2.18 4.72 -3.74
CA GLY A 127 -3.12 3.69 -3.30
C GLY A 127 -4.43 4.27 -2.78
N VAL A 128 -4.38 5.37 -2.03
CA VAL A 128 -5.58 6.13 -1.63
C VAL A 128 -6.30 6.66 -2.86
N ALA A 129 -5.58 7.19 -3.85
CA ALA A 129 -6.19 7.64 -5.11
C ALA A 129 -6.87 6.48 -5.86
N VAL A 130 -6.27 5.29 -5.94
CA VAL A 130 -6.92 4.09 -6.51
C VAL A 130 -8.23 3.77 -5.76
N TYR A 131 -8.22 3.79 -4.42
CA TYR A 131 -9.43 3.57 -3.62
C TYR A 131 -10.52 4.61 -3.93
N LEU A 132 -10.18 5.89 -3.98
CA LEU A 132 -11.14 6.96 -4.27
C LEU A 132 -11.73 6.80 -5.67
N LEU A 133 -10.90 6.51 -6.68
CA LEU A 133 -11.36 6.30 -8.04
C LEU A 133 -12.31 5.09 -8.14
N LEU A 134 -11.99 3.98 -7.47
CA LEU A 134 -12.81 2.76 -7.57
C LEU A 134 -14.10 2.77 -6.75
N TYR A 135 -14.15 3.48 -5.62
CA TYR A 135 -15.24 3.31 -4.64
C TYR A 135 -15.95 4.61 -4.25
N VAL A 136 -15.39 5.78 -4.60
CA VAL A 136 -15.97 7.08 -4.21
C VAL A 136 -16.39 7.89 -5.43
N PHE A 137 -15.51 8.06 -6.41
CA PHE A 137 -15.76 8.92 -7.58
C PHE A 137 -16.48 8.20 -8.71
N TYR A 138 -16.15 6.93 -8.96
CA TYR A 138 -16.84 6.10 -9.93
C TYR A 138 -17.59 4.98 -9.21
N THR A 139 -18.74 4.58 -9.73
CA THR A 139 -19.40 3.35 -9.31
C THR A 139 -18.56 2.18 -9.80
N GLY A 140 -17.75 1.57 -8.94
CA GLY A 140 -16.92 0.42 -9.30
C GLY A 140 -17.73 -0.63 -10.07
N GLY A 141 -17.15 -1.15 -11.15
CA GLY A 141 -17.80 -2.17 -11.97
C GLY A 141 -17.93 -3.50 -11.22
N GLU A 142 -18.47 -4.52 -11.88
CA GLU A 142 -18.65 -5.84 -11.27
C GLU A 142 -17.33 -6.38 -10.68
N THR A 143 -17.41 -6.89 -9.45
CA THR A 143 -16.32 -7.64 -8.83
C THR A 143 -16.41 -9.09 -9.25
N THR A 144 -15.46 -9.56 -10.05
CA THR A 144 -15.40 -10.95 -10.50
C THR A 144 -14.33 -11.72 -9.74
N SER A 145 -14.70 -12.85 -9.14
CA SER A 145 -13.77 -13.77 -8.47
C SER A 145 -12.74 -14.34 -9.43
N VAL A 146 -11.49 -14.44 -8.99
CA VAL A 146 -10.39 -15.02 -9.77
C VAL A 146 -10.69 -16.47 -10.18
N PHE A 147 -11.33 -17.25 -9.31
CA PHE A 147 -11.70 -18.63 -9.62
C PHE A 147 -12.76 -18.72 -10.73
N LYS A 148 -13.75 -17.83 -10.71
CA LYS A 148 -14.79 -17.77 -11.74
C LYS A 148 -14.21 -17.36 -13.09
N ALA A 149 -13.26 -16.41 -13.09
CA ALA A 149 -12.59 -15.95 -14.30
C ALA A 149 -11.69 -17.02 -14.95
N ILE A 150 -11.05 -17.89 -14.13
CA ILE A 150 -10.14 -18.93 -14.63
C ILE A 150 -10.88 -20.23 -14.96
N LEU A 151 -11.82 -20.63 -14.12
CA LEU A 151 -12.46 -21.95 -14.22
C LEU A 151 -13.77 -21.95 -15.00
N GLY A 152 -14.35 -20.78 -15.28
CA GLY A 152 -15.47 -20.63 -16.21
C GLY A 152 -16.84 -21.07 -15.70
N PHE A 153 -17.01 -21.27 -14.38
CA PHE A 153 -18.28 -21.59 -13.74
C PHE A 153 -18.65 -20.57 -12.65
#